data_AF-A0A0F8WFD9-F1
#
_entry.id   AF-A0A0F8WFD9-F1
#
_cell.length_a   1.000
_cell.length_b   1.000
_cell.length_c   1.000
_cell.angle_alpha   90.00
_cell.angle_beta   90.00
_cell.angle_gamma   90.00
#
_symmetry.space_group_name_H-M   'P 1'
#
loop_
_entity.id
_entity.type
_entity.pdbx_description
1 polymer ?
#
loop_
_entity_poly.entity_id
_entity_poly.type
_entity_poly.pdbx_seq_one_letter_code
_entity_poly.pdbx_strand_id
1 'polypeptide(L)'
;MFPLVLTRKRVYDAFLGYSHNQQKKMFNKPDNPAEAQPSPRAWKFAVQYLRILLQGERLLRTGEFVLDMTAYTDDARSLLMDIKRGEFSMGFVVDLADEFKKRLELAFADSSVREAPDLDAVNEFLIGVRREVW
;
A
#
# COMPACT_ATOMS: atom_id res chain seq x y z
N MET A 1 -11.37 -15.75 5.84
CA MET A 1 -10.70 -16.32 4.64
C MET A 1 -9.36 -15.64 4.34
N PHE A 2 -9.28 -14.31 4.20
CA PHE A 2 -8.03 -13.60 3.88
C PHE A 2 -6.80 -13.97 4.74
N PRO A 3 -6.89 -14.11 6.07
CA PRO A 3 -5.73 -14.46 6.89
C PRO A 3 -5.10 -15.82 6.56
N LEU A 4 -5.86 -16.72 5.94
CA LEU A 4 -5.41 -18.07 5.57
C LEU A 4 -4.61 -18.09 4.26
N VAL A 5 -4.80 -17.10 3.39
CA VAL A 5 -4.14 -17.01 2.07
C VAL A 5 -3.07 -15.93 2.00
N LEU A 6 -3.08 -14.99 2.95
CA LEU A 6 -2.09 -13.92 3.03
C LEU A 6 -0.76 -14.46 3.57
N THR A 7 0.33 -14.06 2.91
CA THR A 7 1.69 -14.30 3.42
C THR A 7 2.47 -13.02 3.52
N ARG A 8 3.34 -12.90 4.53
CA ARG A 8 4.18 -11.71 4.74
C ARG A 8 4.98 -11.35 3.48
N LYS A 9 5.50 -12.35 2.76
CA LYS A 9 6.25 -12.16 1.52
C LYS A 9 5.38 -11.60 0.40
N ARG A 10 4.20 -12.19 0.16
CA ARG A 10 3.30 -11.72 -0.91
C ARG A 10 2.76 -10.32 -0.62
N VAL A 11 2.50 -10.00 0.64
CA VAL A 11 2.14 -8.64 1.06
C VAL A 11 3.28 -7.70 0.75
N TYR A 12 4.49 -7.96 1.25
CA TYR A 12 5.65 -7.10 1.00
C TYR A 12 5.87 -6.85 -0.50
N ASP A 13 5.96 -7.91 -1.30
CA ASP A 13 6.21 -7.84 -2.73
C ASP A 13 5.10 -7.07 -3.47
N ALA A 14 3.82 -7.31 -3.13
CA ALA A 14 2.69 -6.67 -3.80
C ALA A 14 2.63 -5.17 -3.50
N PHE A 15 2.78 -4.78 -2.24
CA PHE A 15 2.70 -3.36 -1.85
C PHE A 15 3.93 -2.58 -2.31
N LEU A 16 5.13 -3.16 -2.21
CA LEU A 16 6.34 -2.53 -2.74
C LEU A 16 6.30 -2.41 -4.28
N GLY A 17 5.89 -3.48 -4.98
CA GLY A 17 5.75 -3.46 -6.43
C GLY A 17 4.70 -2.46 -6.91
N TYR A 18 3.55 -2.40 -6.24
CA TYR A 18 2.49 -1.46 -6.61
C TYR A 18 2.86 0.00 -6.27
N SER A 19 3.58 0.24 -5.18
CA SER A 19 4.09 1.58 -4.82
C SER A 19 5.09 2.08 -5.86
N HIS A 20 6.01 1.23 -6.34
CA HIS A 20 6.92 1.56 -7.46
C HIS A 20 6.17 1.95 -8.73
N ASN A 21 5.04 1.31 -9.04
CA ASN A 21 4.22 1.70 -10.18
C ASN A 21 3.63 3.11 -10.01
N GLN A 22 3.24 3.50 -8.79
CA GLN A 22 2.76 4.87 -8.55
C GLN A 22 3.89 5.89 -8.64
N GLN A 23 5.07 5.58 -8.12
CA GLN A 23 6.26 6.42 -8.26
C GLN A 23 6.57 6.70 -9.74
N LYS A 24 6.54 5.67 -10.59
CA LYS A 24 6.71 5.86 -12.05
C LYS A 24 5.65 6.80 -12.63
N LYS A 25 4.38 6.60 -12.27
CA LYS A 25 3.28 7.46 -12.74
C LYS A 25 3.37 8.89 -12.23
N MET A 26 3.94 9.12 -11.06
CA MET A 26 4.19 10.44 -10.49
C MET A 26 5.18 11.26 -11.33
N PHE A 27 6.21 10.60 -11.91
CA PHE A 27 7.23 11.24 -12.73
C PHE A 27 7.00 11.11 -14.24
N ASN A 28 5.98 10.37 -14.67
CA ASN A 28 5.63 10.30 -16.09
C ASN A 28 5.24 11.68 -16.61
N LYS A 29 5.52 11.91 -17.89
CA LYS A 29 5.11 13.15 -18.56
C LYS A 29 3.60 13.38 -18.37
N PRO A 30 3.20 14.64 -18.15
CA PRO A 30 1.78 14.99 -18.08
C PRO A 30 1.11 14.63 -19.40
N ASP A 31 -0.19 14.37 -19.34
CA ASP A 31 -0.97 14.05 -20.54
C ASP A 31 -1.05 15.28 -21.47
N ASN A 32 -0.97 16.48 -20.88
CA ASN A 32 -0.81 17.75 -21.59
C ASN A 32 0.55 18.39 -21.27
N PRO A 33 1.49 18.47 -22.22
CA PRO A 33 2.81 19.08 -22.02
C PRO A 33 2.79 20.56 -21.66
N ALA A 34 1.70 21.27 -21.91
CA ALA A 34 1.55 22.70 -21.57
C ALA A 34 1.14 22.92 -20.10
N GLU A 35 0.78 21.87 -19.36
CA GLU A 35 0.41 22.00 -17.95
C GLU A 35 1.60 22.32 -17.05
N ALA A 36 1.40 23.28 -16.15
CA ALA A 36 2.34 23.59 -15.08
C ALA A 36 2.66 22.34 -14.25
N GLN A 37 3.94 22.15 -13.92
CA GLN A 37 4.39 21.04 -13.09
C GLN A 37 4.69 21.52 -11.67
N PRO A 38 4.38 20.70 -10.65
CA PRO A 38 3.79 19.37 -10.76
C PRO A 38 2.28 19.40 -11.02
N SER A 39 1.82 18.59 -11.99
CA SER A 39 0.39 18.52 -12.36
C SER A 39 -0.48 17.94 -11.23
N PRO A 40 -1.80 18.20 -11.21
CA PRO A 40 -2.74 17.53 -10.30
C PRO A 40 -2.66 15.99 -10.37
N ARG A 41 -2.35 15.45 -11.55
CA ARG A 41 -2.11 14.03 -11.77
C ARG A 41 -0.88 13.54 -10.99
N ALA A 42 0.21 14.30 -10.99
CA ALA A 42 1.42 13.97 -10.23
C ALA A 42 1.13 13.93 -8.72
N TRP A 43 0.42 14.92 -8.18
CA TRP A 43 0.02 14.94 -6.76
C TRP A 43 -0.89 13.77 -6.38
N LYS A 44 -1.82 13.37 -7.25
CA LYS A 44 -2.63 12.16 -7.04
C LYS A 44 -1.74 10.91 -6.89
N PHE A 45 -0.74 10.75 -7.75
CA PHE A 45 0.17 9.61 -7.68
C PHE A 45 1.15 9.67 -6.51
N ALA A 46 1.58 10.87 -6.10
CA ALA A 46 2.34 11.09 -4.86
C ALA A 46 1.58 10.56 -3.63
N VAL A 47 0.31 10.95 -3.49
CA VAL A 47 -0.55 10.47 -2.40
C VAL A 47 -0.74 8.96 -2.47
N GLN A 48 -1.01 8.42 -3.66
CA GLN A 48 -1.22 6.98 -3.81
C GLN A 48 0.05 6.18 -3.49
N TYR A 49 1.22 6.69 -3.88
CA TYR A 49 2.52 6.09 -3.60
C TYR A 49 2.74 5.92 -2.09
N LEU A 50 2.58 6.99 -1.33
CA LEU A 50 2.73 6.99 0.14
C LEU A 50 1.66 6.16 0.83
N ARG A 51 0.39 6.28 0.39
CA ARG A 51 -0.73 5.54 0.95
C ARG A 51 -0.54 4.02 0.86
N ILE A 52 -0.05 3.52 -0.28
CA ILE A 52 0.21 2.07 -0.44
C ILE A 52 1.25 1.61 0.56
N LEU A 53 2.34 2.36 0.76
CA LEU A 53 3.39 1.97 1.70
C LEU A 53 2.86 1.89 3.14
N LEU A 54 2.08 2.89 3.57
CA LEU A 54 1.42 2.88 4.89
C LEU A 54 0.45 1.71 5.07
N GLN A 55 -0.31 1.37 4.02
CA GLN A 55 -1.23 0.24 4.04
C GLN A 55 -0.50 -1.10 4.12
N GLY A 56 0.59 -1.26 3.36
CA GLY A 56 1.45 -2.44 3.42
C GLY A 56 2.09 -2.60 4.79
N GLU A 57 2.62 -1.52 5.37
CA GLU A 57 3.23 -1.53 6.70
C GLU A 57 2.20 -1.96 7.76
N ARG A 58 1.03 -1.33 7.79
CA ARG A 58 -0.03 -1.69 8.75
C ARG A 58 -0.42 -3.15 8.61
N LEU A 59 -0.63 -3.62 7.39
CA LEU A 59 -1.01 -5.01 7.13
C LEU A 59 0.07 -5.98 7.64
N LEU A 60 1.35 -5.69 7.43
CA LEU A 60 2.44 -6.53 7.93
C LEU A 60 2.55 -6.50 9.46
N ARG A 61 2.27 -5.37 10.11
CA ARG A 61 2.32 -5.24 11.57
C ARG A 61 1.14 -5.87 12.28
N THR A 62 -0.04 -5.83 11.66
CA THR A 62 -1.31 -6.17 12.35
C THR A 62 -2.01 -7.40 11.78
N GLY A 63 -1.70 -7.80 10.55
CA GLY A 63 -2.49 -8.78 9.81
C GLY A 63 -3.83 -8.26 9.29
N GLU A 64 -4.18 -6.99 9.54
CA GLU A 64 -5.43 -6.38 9.15
C GLU A 64 -5.26 -5.49 7.92
N PHE A 65 -6.06 -5.75 6.88
CA PHE A 65 -6.07 -4.93 5.68
C PHE A 65 -7.08 -3.79 5.80
N VAL A 66 -6.58 -2.57 6.01
CA VAL A 66 -7.42 -1.39 6.24
C VAL A 66 -7.27 -0.41 5.08
N LEU A 67 -8.36 -0.22 4.34
CA LEU A 67 -8.41 0.72 3.22
C LEU A 67 -8.80 2.13 3.64
N ASP A 68 -9.62 2.26 4.69
CA ASP A 68 -10.07 3.56 5.17
C ASP A 68 -8.91 4.33 5.82
N MET A 69 -8.63 5.52 5.30
CA MET A 69 -7.56 6.37 5.83
C MET A 69 -7.93 7.04 7.15
N THR A 70 -9.21 7.06 7.54
CA THR A 70 -9.63 7.56 8.85
C THR A 70 -9.19 6.67 10.01
N ALA A 71 -8.89 5.41 9.73
CA ALA A 71 -8.37 4.46 10.72
C ALA A 71 -6.86 4.61 10.99
N TYR A 72 -6.16 5.46 10.22
CA TYR A 72 -4.76 5.81 10.43
C TYR A 72 -4.66 7.03 11.36
N THR A 73 -3.48 7.31 11.91
CA THR A 73 -3.27 8.49 12.75
C THR A 73 -3.69 9.75 12.00
N ASP A 74 -4.28 10.72 12.72
CA ASP A 74 -4.74 11.97 12.12
C ASP A 74 -3.58 12.70 11.40
N ASP A 75 -2.36 12.61 11.94
CA ASP A 75 -1.14 13.14 11.34
C ASP A 75 -0.81 12.51 9.97
N ALA A 76 -1.03 11.20 9.80
CA ALA A 76 -0.78 10.54 8.53
C ALA A 76 -1.81 10.98 7.48
N ARG A 77 -3.07 11.15 7.89
CA ARG A 77 -4.13 11.59 7.00
C ARG A 77 -3.97 13.06 6.60
N SER A 78 -3.66 13.94 7.54
CA SER A 78 -3.42 15.37 7.26
C SER A 78 -2.23 15.54 6.32
N LEU A 79 -1.11 14.87 6.60
CA LEU A 79 0.07 14.90 5.73
C LEU A 79 -0.24 14.50 4.29
N LEU A 80 -1.01 13.43 4.07
CA LEU A 80 -1.41 13.03 2.72
C LEU A 80 -2.34 14.05 2.03
N MET A 81 -3.17 14.76 2.79
CA MET A 81 -4.04 15.82 2.25
C MET A 81 -3.21 17.06 1.87
N ASP A 82 -2.24 17.43 2.68
CA ASP A 82 -1.32 18.55 2.44
C ASP A 82 -0.48 18.28 1.18
N ILE A 83 0.05 17.05 1.04
CA ILE A 83 0.73 16.58 -0.19
C ILE A 83 -0.22 16.63 -1.39
N LYS A 84 -1.48 16.23 -1.24
CA LYS A 84 -2.47 16.30 -2.32
C LYS A 84 -2.71 17.72 -2.81
N ARG A 85 -2.62 18.71 -1.92
CA ARG A 85 -2.76 20.14 -2.22
C ARG A 85 -1.47 20.75 -2.80
N GLY A 86 -0.38 20.00 -2.84
CA GLY A 86 0.90 20.47 -3.37
C GLY A 86 1.66 21.38 -2.42
N GLU A 87 1.44 21.25 -1.11
CA GLU A 87 2.09 22.06 -0.07
C GLU A 87 3.56 21.67 0.18
N PHE A 88 4.03 20.58 -0.45
CA PHE A 88 5.38 20.06 -0.34
C PHE A 88 6.08 20.02 -1.71
N SER A 89 7.40 19.79 -1.71
CA SER A 89 8.13 19.51 -2.95
C SER A 89 8.04 18.03 -3.35
N MET A 90 8.26 17.73 -4.62
CA MET A 90 8.37 16.32 -5.07
C MET A 90 9.57 15.61 -4.45
N GLY A 91 10.65 16.32 -4.12
CA GLY A 91 11.80 15.76 -3.40
C GLY A 91 11.41 15.28 -2.01
N PHE A 92 10.66 16.09 -1.26
CA PHE A 92 10.13 15.70 0.06
C PHE A 92 9.27 14.43 -0.01
N VAL A 93 8.41 14.31 -1.04
CA VAL A 93 7.60 13.10 -1.26
C VAL A 93 8.47 11.86 -1.48
N VAL A 94 9.58 11.99 -2.23
CA VAL A 94 10.51 10.89 -2.47
C VAL A 94 11.21 10.48 -1.18
N ASP A 95 11.75 11.44 -0.42
CA ASP A 95 12.44 11.18 0.84
C ASP A 95 11.52 10.48 1.85
N LEU A 96 10.30 11.00 2.00
CA LEU A 96 9.28 10.40 2.87
C LEU A 96 8.90 8.99 2.43
N ALA A 97 8.82 8.74 1.12
CA ALA A 97 8.54 7.41 0.62
C ALA A 97 9.68 6.43 0.89
N ASP A 98 10.93 6.86 0.84
CA ASP A 98 12.08 6.02 1.19
C ASP A 98 12.10 5.69 2.69
N GLU A 99 11.67 6.61 3.55
CA GLU A 99 11.41 6.32 4.97
C GLU A 99 10.30 5.27 5.13
N PHE A 100 9.19 5.41 4.40
CA PHE A 100 8.08 4.46 4.46
C PHE A 100 8.45 3.08 3.92
N LYS A 101 9.32 2.99 2.90
CA LYS A 101 9.88 1.72 2.42
C LYS A 101 10.72 1.04 3.49
N LYS A 102 11.59 1.77 4.20
CA LYS A 102 12.38 1.22 5.31
C LYS A 102 11.45 0.70 6.42
N ARG A 103 10.39 1.43 6.74
CA ARG A 103 9.38 0.99 7.71
C ARG A 103 8.64 -0.27 7.25
N LEU A 104 8.30 -0.37 5.96
CA LEU A 104 7.70 -1.55 5.36
C LEU A 104 8.64 -2.78 5.42
N GLU A 105 9.93 -2.58 5.16
CA GLU A 105 10.97 -3.62 5.25
C GLU A 105 11.14 -4.12 6.68
N LEU A 106 11.20 -3.21 7.66
CA LEU A 106 11.22 -3.58 9.08
C LEU A 106 9.94 -4.33 9.48
N ALA A 107 8.77 -3.85 9.04
CA ALA A 107 7.50 -4.53 9.30
C ALA A 107 7.43 -5.92 8.68
N PHE A 108 8.09 -6.16 7.54
CA PHE A 108 8.21 -7.48 6.93
C PHE A 108 9.07 -8.42 7.77
N ALA A 109 10.23 -7.94 8.25
CA ALA A 109 11.15 -8.71 9.08
C ALA A 109 10.48 -9.14 10.41
N ASP A 110 9.75 -8.23 11.05
CA ASP A 110 9.11 -8.44 12.36
C ASP A 110 7.64 -8.93 12.25
N SER A 111 7.18 -9.27 11.05
CA SER A 111 5.76 -9.53 10.79
C SER A 111 5.24 -10.79 11.51
N SER A 112 4.07 -10.66 12.13
CA SER A 112 3.27 -11.79 12.62
C SER A 112 2.40 -12.43 11.54
N VAL A 113 2.33 -11.85 10.34
CA VAL A 113 1.64 -12.44 9.19
C VAL A 113 2.37 -13.72 8.79
N ARG A 114 1.59 -14.77 8.49
CA ARG A 114 2.10 -16.10 8.17
C ARG A 114 3.13 -16.08 7.05
N GLU A 115 4.11 -16.97 7.15
CA GLU A 115 5.12 -17.16 6.10
C GLU A 115 4.56 -17.94 4.90
N ALA A 116 3.70 -18.91 5.16
CA ALA A 116 3.04 -19.74 4.16
C ALA A 116 1.51 -19.70 4.34
N PRO A 117 0.74 -19.86 3.25
CA PRO A 117 -0.71 -19.95 3.34
C PRO A 117 -1.12 -21.26 4.03
N ASP A 118 -2.27 -21.23 4.70
CA ASP A 118 -2.90 -22.40 5.31
C ASP A 118 -3.78 -23.10 4.25
N LEU A 119 -3.13 -23.92 3.43
CA LEU A 119 -3.77 -24.57 2.29
C LEU A 119 -4.84 -25.58 2.73
N ASP A 120 -4.64 -26.24 3.87
CA ASP A 120 -5.61 -27.21 4.39
C ASP A 120 -6.91 -26.52 4.78
N ALA A 121 -6.84 -25.42 5.54
CA ALA A 121 -8.03 -24.65 5.89
C ALA A 121 -8.73 -24.05 4.66
N VAL A 122 -7.98 -23.66 3.63
CA VAL A 122 -8.54 -23.18 2.36
C VAL A 122 -9.24 -24.32 1.60
N ASN A 123 -8.63 -25.50 1.52
CA ASN A 123 -9.20 -26.65 0.84
C ASN A 123 -10.49 -27.14 1.52
N GLU A 124 -10.50 -27.24 2.85
CA GLU A 124 -11.69 -27.60 3.61
C GLU A 124 -12.84 -26.61 3.38
N PHE A 125 -12.53 -25.31 3.39
CA PHE A 125 -13.51 -24.29 3.04
C PHE A 125 -14.07 -24.48 1.62
N LEU A 126 -13.22 -24.68 0.62
CA LEU A 126 -13.64 -24.86 -0.78
C LEU A 126 -14.50 -26.12 -0.98
N ILE A 127 -14.15 -27.22 -0.31
CA ILE A 127 -14.94 -28.47 -0.34
C ILE A 127 -16.30 -28.25 0.32
N GLY A 128 -16.34 -27.55 1.47
CA GLY A 128 -17.58 -27.20 2.17
C GLY A 128 -18.53 -26.41 1.28
N VAL A 129 -18.07 -25.29 0.71
CA VAL A 129 -18.87 -24.47 -0.21
C VAL A 129 -19.35 -25.28 -1.41
N ARG A 130 -18.51 -26.17 -1.98
CA ARG A 130 -18.93 -27.02 -3.09
C ARG A 130 -20.05 -27.98 -2.72
N ARG A 131 -20.03 -28.55 -1.50
CA ARG A 131 -21.06 -29.47 -1.01
C ARG A 131 -22.39 -28.78 -0.69
N GLU A 132 -22.38 -27.50 -0.34
CA GLU A 132 -23.61 -26.73 -0.04
C GLU A 132 -24.36 -26.25 -1.29
N VAL A 133 -23.66 -26.15 -2.43
CA VAL A 133 -24.21 -25.64 -3.70
C VAL A 133 -24.73 -26.77 -4.61
N TRP A 134 -24.49 -28.04 -4.24
CA TRP A 134 -24.93 -29.24 -4.97
C TRP A 134 -26.06 -29.93 -4.21
#